data_AF-A0A2V9CCM5-F1
#
_entry.id   AF-A0A2V9CCM5-F1
#
_cell.length_a   1.000
_cell.length_b   1.000
_cell.length_c   1.000
_cell.angle_alpha   90.00
_cell.angle_beta   90.00
_cell.angle_gamma   90.00
#
_symmetry.space_group_name_H-M   'P 1'
#
loop_
_entity.id
_entity.type
_entity.pdbx_description
1 polymer ?
#
loop_
_entity_poly.entity_id
_entity_poly.type
_entity_poly.pdbx_seq_one_letter_code
_entity_poly.pdbx_strand_id
1 'polypeptide(L)'
;MEVSPIKKIGAKCAPPLHQRYREQPERHWAKSQGRRKYLFTDQIDEFVREIYLNHPGARTRPGIRMLAKKVGIPHWALKRRARELGLARTKELPWSEPELKILARYAWMSDERIRLKLKSAGYSRTVTGIHLKLRRMQFKHDSSFYSANGLARALGIDFHAVSRWIKRGHLKVKLRGTARREQQNGDIYLIREKDVRRFILEHPHRN
;
A
#
# COMPACT_ATOMS: atom_id res chain seq x y z
N MET A 1 38.21 30.94 40.83
CA MET A 1 38.44 31.45 39.47
C MET A 1 39.24 30.37 38.75
N GLU A 2 38.58 29.34 38.18
CA GLU A 2 38.00 29.34 36.82
C GLU A 2 39.04 29.79 35.78
N VAL A 3 39.36 29.03 34.73
CA VAL A 3 38.42 28.43 33.78
C VAL A 3 39.01 27.16 33.15
N SER A 4 38.22 26.09 33.07
CA SER A 4 38.57 24.85 32.36
C SER A 4 38.46 25.01 30.83
N PRO A 5 39.28 24.32 30.01
CA PRO A 5 39.23 24.46 28.56
C PRO A 5 38.05 23.68 27.96
N ILE A 6 37.24 24.38 27.16
CA ILE A 6 36.09 23.85 26.44
C ILE A 6 36.57 22.86 25.36
N LYS A 7 36.22 21.56 25.54
CA LYS A 7 36.37 20.54 24.49
C LYS A 7 35.51 20.92 23.28
N LYS A 8 36.15 21.17 22.13
CA LYS A 8 35.47 21.27 20.83
C LYS A 8 34.84 19.91 20.50
N ILE A 9 33.51 19.83 20.56
CA ILE A 9 32.75 18.69 20.06
C ILE A 9 32.74 18.81 18.54
N GLY A 10 33.60 18.05 17.86
CA GLY A 10 33.55 17.89 16.42
C GLY A 10 32.18 17.35 16.03
N ALA A 11 31.40 18.18 15.32
CA ALA A 11 30.11 17.79 14.77
C ALA A 11 30.33 16.62 13.81
N LYS A 12 29.93 15.41 14.22
CA LYS A 12 29.78 14.29 13.29
C LYS A 12 28.62 14.63 12.36
N CYS A 13 28.93 15.19 11.20
CA CYS A 13 27.98 15.39 10.11
C CYS A 13 27.30 14.06 9.80
N ALA A 14 25.98 14.01 10.02
CA ALA A 14 25.18 12.86 9.65
C ALA A 14 25.22 12.67 8.11
N PRO A 15 25.38 11.44 7.59
CA PRO A 15 25.46 11.21 6.15
C PRO A 15 24.14 11.58 5.44
N PRO A 16 24.19 12.00 4.16
CA PRO A 16 23.00 12.26 3.35
C PRO A 16 22.07 11.05 3.25
N LEU A 17 20.77 11.26 3.48
CA LEU A 17 19.72 10.24 3.68
C LEU A 17 19.45 9.30 2.49
N HIS A 18 20.13 9.46 1.35
CA HIS A 18 19.96 8.57 0.21
C HIS A 18 20.66 7.19 0.41
N GLN A 19 21.58 7.09 1.37
CA GLN A 19 22.35 5.87 1.63
C GLN A 19 21.73 4.97 2.71
N ARG A 20 20.71 5.43 3.43
CA ARG A 20 19.99 4.63 4.45
C ARG A 20 19.01 3.59 3.88
N TYR A 21 18.91 3.49 2.55
CA TYR A 21 18.00 2.54 1.88
C TYR A 21 18.71 1.33 1.26
N ARG A 22 20.04 1.16 1.46
CA ARG A 22 20.71 -0.10 1.06
C ARG A 22 20.65 -1.18 2.16
N GLU A 23 20.28 -0.80 3.38
CA GLU A 23 20.20 -1.70 4.53
C GLU A 23 18.88 -1.49 5.29
N GLN A 24 17.75 -1.46 4.58
CA GLN A 24 16.55 -1.92 5.25
C GLN A 24 16.78 -3.41 5.47
N PRO A 25 16.86 -3.92 6.72
CA PRO A 25 16.79 -5.37 6.90
C PRO A 25 15.51 -5.74 6.20
N GLU A 26 15.63 -6.58 5.17
CA GLU A 26 14.49 -7.10 4.47
C GLU A 26 13.51 -7.50 5.57
N ARG A 27 12.42 -6.74 5.70
CA ARG A 27 11.19 -7.33 6.19
C ARG A 27 10.74 -8.26 5.05
N HIS A 28 11.57 -9.25 4.73
CA HIS A 28 11.16 -10.64 4.77
C HIS A 28 10.22 -10.67 5.96
N TRP A 29 8.94 -10.53 5.67
CA TRP A 29 7.97 -11.36 6.31
C TRP A 29 8.60 -12.75 6.25
N ALA A 30 9.41 -13.10 7.26
CA ALA A 30 9.69 -14.49 7.53
C ALA A 30 8.28 -15.04 7.54
N LYS A 31 7.96 -15.86 6.54
CA LYS A 31 6.71 -16.61 6.48
C LYS A 31 6.62 -17.16 7.88
N SER A 32 5.80 -16.55 8.74
CA SER A 32 5.54 -17.18 10.02
C SER A 32 4.91 -18.47 9.53
N GLN A 33 5.63 -19.57 9.70
CA GLN A 33 5.08 -20.89 9.55
C GLN A 33 4.15 -21.03 10.74
N GLY A 34 3.13 -20.15 10.81
CA GLY A 34 2.13 -20.16 11.85
C GLY A 34 1.59 -21.57 11.82
N ARG A 35 1.62 -22.23 12.99
CA ARG A 35 1.16 -23.62 13.14
C ARG A 35 -0.08 -23.78 12.28
N ARG A 36 -0.03 -24.67 11.28
CA ARG A 36 -1.14 -24.86 10.35
C ARG A 36 -2.37 -25.16 11.20
N LYS A 37 -3.25 -24.17 11.35
CA LYS A 37 -4.38 -24.22 12.30
C LYS A 37 -5.29 -25.42 12.06
N TYR A 38 -5.29 -25.94 10.83
CA TYR A 38 -6.02 -27.14 10.42
C TYR A 38 -5.08 -28.09 9.72
N LEU A 39 -5.13 -29.36 10.10
CA LEU A 39 -4.42 -30.46 9.47
C LEU A 39 -5.31 -31.05 8.38
N PHE A 40 -4.80 -31.09 7.15
CA PHE A 40 -5.48 -31.72 6.01
C PHE A 40 -4.80 -33.07 5.78
N THR A 41 -5.54 -34.15 5.97
CA THR A 41 -5.10 -35.51 5.62
C THR A 41 -5.51 -35.82 4.18
N ASP A 42 -4.87 -36.83 3.58
CA ASP A 42 -5.20 -37.26 2.21
C ASP A 42 -6.68 -37.68 2.08
N GLN A 43 -7.25 -38.27 3.13
CA GLN A 43 -8.66 -38.63 3.20
C GLN A 43 -9.58 -37.40 3.12
N ILE A 44 -9.22 -36.30 3.80
CA ILE A 44 -9.97 -35.04 3.73
C ILE A 44 -9.87 -34.45 2.33
N ASP A 45 -8.68 -34.46 1.74
CA ASP A 45 -8.47 -34.00 0.37
C ASP A 45 -9.28 -34.83 -0.63
N GLU A 46 -9.42 -36.13 -0.42
CA GLU A 46 -10.25 -37.01 -1.26
C GLU A 46 -11.74 -36.66 -1.17
N PHE A 47 -12.28 -36.47 0.04
CA PHE A 47 -13.66 -35.99 0.18
C PHE A 47 -13.87 -34.63 -0.47
N VAL A 48 -12.87 -33.74 -0.42
CA VAL A 48 -12.92 -32.46 -1.12
C VAL A 48 -12.92 -32.66 -2.64
N ARG A 49 -12.08 -33.56 -3.19
CA ARG A 49 -12.08 -33.90 -4.62
C ARG A 49 -13.42 -34.43 -5.06
N GLU A 50 -13.97 -35.41 -4.35
CA GLU A 50 -15.27 -36.02 -4.64
C GLU A 50 -16.38 -34.95 -4.72
N ILE A 51 -16.48 -34.09 -3.70
CA ILE A 51 -17.48 -33.00 -3.69
C ILE A 51 -17.31 -32.05 -4.89
N TYR A 52 -16.07 -31.81 -5.33
CA TYR A 52 -15.77 -30.91 -6.45
C TYR A 52 -15.98 -31.56 -7.83
N LEU A 53 -15.71 -32.86 -7.96
CA LEU A 53 -15.84 -33.63 -9.20
C LEU A 53 -17.29 -34.08 -9.47
N ASN A 54 -18.09 -34.37 -8.44
CA ASN A 54 -19.48 -34.83 -8.63
C ASN A 54 -20.42 -33.79 -9.23
N HIS A 55 -20.09 -32.49 -9.14
CA HIS A 55 -20.91 -31.41 -9.70
C HIS A 55 -20.07 -30.32 -10.39
N PRO A 56 -19.37 -30.62 -11.49
CA PRO A 56 -18.50 -29.65 -12.17
C PRO A 56 -19.28 -28.38 -12.51
N GLY A 57 -18.74 -27.21 -12.18
CA GLY A 57 -19.38 -25.92 -12.49
C GLY A 57 -20.50 -25.45 -11.53
N ALA A 58 -20.92 -26.24 -10.54
CA ALA A 58 -21.96 -25.80 -9.61
C ALA A 58 -21.54 -24.56 -8.80
N ARG A 59 -22.40 -23.52 -8.78
CA ARG A 59 -22.19 -22.25 -8.08
C ARG A 59 -22.12 -22.41 -6.56
N THR A 60 -22.84 -23.39 -6.02
CA THR A 60 -22.82 -23.73 -4.59
C THR A 60 -22.48 -25.20 -4.41
N ARG A 61 -21.81 -25.51 -3.30
CA ARG A 61 -21.36 -26.86 -2.94
C ARG A 61 -21.77 -27.13 -1.49
N PRO A 62 -23.03 -27.55 -1.25
CA PRO A 62 -23.52 -27.79 0.12
C PRO A 62 -22.71 -28.88 0.85
N GLY A 63 -22.17 -29.87 0.12
CA GLY A 63 -21.32 -30.93 0.66
C GLY A 63 -20.10 -30.42 1.44
N ILE A 64 -19.53 -29.26 1.07
CA ILE A 64 -18.41 -28.66 1.84
C ILE A 64 -18.85 -28.24 3.24
N ARG A 65 -20.09 -27.78 3.42
CA ARG A 65 -20.61 -27.44 4.76
C ARG A 65 -20.84 -28.69 5.61
N MET A 66 -21.28 -29.79 4.98
CA MET A 66 -21.47 -31.07 5.67
C MET A 66 -20.12 -31.67 6.09
N LEU A 67 -19.15 -31.68 5.18
CA LEU A 67 -17.79 -32.13 5.47
C LEU A 67 -17.17 -31.30 6.60
N ALA A 68 -17.32 -29.97 6.57
CA ALA A 68 -16.82 -29.08 7.62
C ALA A 68 -17.32 -29.47 9.02
N LYS A 69 -18.60 -29.84 9.15
CA LYS A 69 -19.18 -30.31 10.41
C LYS A 69 -18.58 -31.65 10.84
N LYS A 70 -18.37 -32.58 9.90
CA LYS A 70 -17.85 -33.92 10.16
C LYS A 70 -16.39 -33.92 10.60
N VAL A 71 -15.54 -33.09 9.97
CA VAL A 71 -14.09 -33.08 10.24
C VAL A 71 -13.64 -31.99 11.22
N GLY A 72 -14.56 -31.15 11.72
CA GLY A 72 -14.25 -30.04 12.62
C GLY A 72 -13.43 -28.90 11.99
N ILE A 73 -13.28 -28.88 10.66
CA ILE A 73 -12.56 -27.85 9.91
C ILE A 73 -13.56 -26.84 9.37
N PRO A 74 -13.40 -25.53 9.63
CA PRO A 74 -14.29 -24.52 9.09
C PRO A 74 -14.37 -24.56 7.57
N HIS A 75 -15.59 -24.43 7.02
CA HIS A 75 -15.84 -24.58 5.58
C HIS A 75 -14.98 -23.65 4.70
N TRP A 76 -14.57 -22.47 5.19
CA TRP A 76 -13.69 -21.55 4.46
C TRP A 76 -12.28 -22.13 4.27
N ALA A 77 -11.79 -22.92 5.22
CA ALA A 77 -10.48 -23.56 5.16
C ALA A 77 -10.50 -24.72 4.16
N LEU A 78 -11.58 -25.53 4.14
CA LEU A 78 -11.81 -26.53 3.09
C LEU A 78 -11.87 -25.89 1.69
N LYS A 79 -12.58 -24.77 1.53
CA LYS A 79 -12.60 -24.01 0.26
C LYS A 79 -11.24 -23.42 -0.11
N ARG A 80 -10.41 -23.05 0.87
CA ARG A 80 -9.02 -22.62 0.61
C ARG A 80 -8.19 -23.80 0.12
N ARG A 81 -8.28 -24.95 0.78
CA ARG A 81 -7.62 -26.19 0.35
C ARG A 81 -8.03 -26.63 -1.06
N ALA A 82 -9.32 -26.57 -1.39
CA ALA A 82 -9.80 -26.86 -2.74
C ALA A 82 -9.20 -25.94 -3.81
N ARG A 83 -8.87 -24.68 -3.48
CA ARG A 83 -8.12 -23.79 -4.40
C ARG A 83 -6.67 -24.21 -4.54
N GLU A 84 -6.02 -24.60 -3.43
CA GLU A 84 -4.65 -25.10 -3.44
C GLU A 84 -4.51 -26.39 -4.27
N LEU A 85 -5.54 -27.26 -4.24
CA LEU A 85 -5.63 -28.48 -5.05
C LEU A 85 -6.05 -28.24 -6.51
N GLY A 86 -6.31 -27.00 -6.94
CA GLY A 86 -6.74 -26.70 -8.31
C GLY A 86 -8.19 -27.04 -8.65
N LEU A 87 -9.00 -27.49 -7.68
CA LEU A 87 -10.39 -27.91 -7.88
C LEU A 87 -11.36 -26.73 -8.00
N ALA A 88 -11.03 -25.61 -7.36
CA ALA A 88 -11.88 -24.44 -7.30
C ALA A 88 -11.42 -23.35 -8.28
N ARG A 89 -12.38 -22.79 -9.04
CA ARG A 89 -12.14 -21.63 -9.90
C ARG A 89 -11.60 -20.46 -9.06
N THR A 90 -10.37 -20.06 -9.33
CA THR A 90 -9.76 -18.87 -8.70
C THR A 90 -10.09 -17.65 -9.55
N LYS A 91 -10.97 -16.77 -9.04
CA LYS A 91 -11.40 -15.55 -9.76
C LYS A 91 -10.26 -14.56 -9.94
N GLU A 92 -9.43 -14.35 -8.92
CA GLU A 92 -8.31 -13.43 -8.96
C GLU A 92 -7.02 -14.18 -8.65
N LEU A 93 -6.06 -14.09 -9.57
CA LEU A 93 -4.73 -14.66 -9.37
C LEU A 93 -4.06 -14.07 -8.12
N PRO A 94 -3.19 -14.81 -7.42
CA PRO A 94 -2.30 -14.23 -6.42
C PRO A 94 -1.51 -13.04 -6.99
N TRP A 95 -1.14 -12.08 -6.13
CA TRP A 95 -0.26 -10.97 -6.53
C TRP A 95 1.17 -11.49 -6.68
N SER A 96 1.76 -11.32 -7.87
CA SER A 96 3.15 -11.68 -8.14
C SER A 96 4.13 -10.62 -7.60
N GLU A 97 5.39 -10.99 -7.37
CA GLU A 97 6.41 -10.06 -6.90
C GLU A 97 6.62 -8.84 -7.82
N PRO A 98 6.64 -8.98 -9.16
CA PRO A 98 6.72 -7.81 -10.05
C PRO A 98 5.55 -6.85 -9.87
N GLU A 99 4.33 -7.36 -9.69
CA GLU A 99 3.17 -6.50 -9.41
C GLU A 99 3.33 -5.75 -8.09
N LEU A 100 3.86 -6.41 -7.05
CA LEU A 100 4.13 -5.76 -5.76
C LEU A 100 5.18 -4.66 -5.88
N LYS A 101 6.23 -4.85 -6.70
CA LYS A 101 7.24 -3.80 -6.98
C LYS A 101 6.60 -2.58 -7.65
N ILE A 102 5.68 -2.80 -8.59
CA ILE A 102 4.92 -1.72 -9.24
C ILE A 102 4.06 -0.98 -8.20
N LEU A 103 3.34 -1.71 -7.35
CA LEU A 103 2.54 -1.11 -6.28
C LEU A 103 3.38 -0.25 -5.34
N ALA A 104 4.53 -0.77 -4.88
CA ALA A 104 5.43 -0.05 -3.99
C ALA A 104 5.98 1.22 -4.65
N ARG A 105 6.46 1.12 -5.89
CA ARG A 105 7.05 2.25 -6.64
C ARG A 105 6.05 3.38 -6.89
N TYR A 106 4.78 3.05 -7.12
CA TYR A 106 3.75 4.00 -7.51
C TYR A 106 2.69 4.24 -6.42
N ALA A 107 2.90 3.80 -5.18
CA ALA A 107 1.94 3.92 -4.07
C ALA A 107 1.48 5.36 -3.79
N TRP A 108 2.29 6.35 -4.17
CA TRP A 108 1.98 7.77 -4.06
C TRP A 108 0.92 8.26 -5.05
N MET A 109 0.65 7.52 -6.15
CA MET A 109 -0.34 7.87 -7.15
C MET A 109 -1.78 7.49 -6.72
N SER A 110 -2.77 7.82 -7.55
CA SER A 110 -4.14 7.30 -7.44
C SER A 110 -4.22 5.82 -7.85
N ASP A 111 -5.26 5.14 -7.38
CA ASP A 111 -5.48 3.71 -7.66
C ASP A 111 -5.73 3.49 -9.17
N GLU A 112 -6.35 4.46 -9.85
CA GLU A 112 -6.59 4.48 -11.30
C GLU A 112 -5.29 4.58 -12.10
N ARG A 113 -4.36 5.45 -11.68
CA ARG A 113 -3.05 5.55 -12.34
C ARG A 113 -2.21 4.32 -12.12
N ILE A 114 -2.24 3.76 -10.91
CA ILE A 114 -1.54 2.51 -10.61
C ILE A 114 -2.09 1.38 -11.49
N ARG A 115 -3.40 1.33 -11.71
CA ARG A 115 -4.01 0.39 -12.67
C ARG A 115 -3.45 0.57 -14.09
N LEU A 116 -3.28 1.79 -14.56
CA LEU A 116 -2.67 2.04 -15.87
C LEU A 116 -1.21 1.55 -15.94
N LYS A 117 -0.44 1.73 -14.85
CA LYS A 117 0.93 1.21 -14.76
C LYS A 117 1.00 -0.30 -14.76
N LEU A 118 0.08 -0.96 -14.06
CA LEU A 118 -0.07 -2.42 -14.09
C LEU A 118 -0.46 -2.90 -15.49
N LYS A 119 -1.41 -2.24 -16.14
CA LYS A 119 -1.85 -2.56 -17.51
C LYS A 119 -0.70 -2.44 -18.51
N SER A 120 0.11 -1.38 -18.43
CA SER A 120 1.29 -1.22 -19.29
C SER A 120 2.37 -2.29 -19.06
N ALA A 121 2.37 -2.94 -17.90
CA ALA A 121 3.26 -4.04 -17.58
C ALA A 121 2.64 -5.43 -17.87
N GLY A 122 1.48 -5.48 -18.53
CA GLY A 122 0.80 -6.72 -18.88
C GLY A 122 -0.16 -7.28 -17.81
N TYR A 123 -0.37 -6.58 -16.70
CA TYR A 123 -1.24 -7.04 -15.61
C TYR A 123 -2.62 -6.39 -15.67
N SER A 124 -3.67 -7.21 -15.57
CA SER A 124 -5.05 -6.74 -15.46
C SER A 124 -5.55 -6.88 -14.02
N ARG A 125 -5.58 -5.75 -13.28
CA ARG A 125 -6.11 -5.68 -11.90
C ARG A 125 -7.21 -4.64 -11.80
N THR A 126 -8.18 -4.91 -10.92
CA THR A 126 -9.25 -3.96 -10.61
C THR A 126 -8.75 -2.85 -9.69
N VAL A 127 -9.36 -1.66 -9.78
CA VAL A 127 -9.05 -0.53 -8.89
C VAL A 127 -9.27 -0.92 -7.42
N THR A 128 -10.38 -1.62 -7.13
CA THR A 128 -10.67 -2.15 -5.79
C THR A 128 -9.62 -3.15 -5.31
N GLY A 129 -9.16 -4.06 -6.17
CA GLY A 129 -8.11 -5.02 -5.82
C GLY A 129 -6.78 -4.32 -5.48
N ILE A 130 -6.41 -3.31 -6.27
CA ILE A 130 -5.25 -2.45 -6.01
C ILE A 130 -5.41 -1.73 -4.66
N HIS A 131 -6.55 -1.08 -4.43
CA HIS A 131 -6.84 -0.36 -3.19
C HIS A 131 -6.68 -1.25 -1.96
N LEU A 132 -7.32 -2.42 -1.96
CA LEU A 132 -7.26 -3.38 -0.86
C LEU A 132 -5.83 -3.89 -0.65
N LYS A 133 -5.07 -4.12 -1.72
CA LYS A 133 -3.70 -4.58 -1.63
C LYS A 133 -2.78 -3.50 -1.04
N LEU A 134 -2.88 -2.26 -1.51
CA LEU A 134 -2.14 -1.12 -0.98
C LEU A 134 -2.42 -0.90 0.51
N ARG A 135 -3.69 -1.01 0.93
CA ARG A 135 -4.09 -0.88 2.34
C ARG A 135 -3.49 -1.98 3.21
N ARG A 136 -3.54 -3.24 2.77
CA ARG A 136 -2.97 -4.40 3.48
C ARG A 136 -1.45 -4.33 3.59
N MET A 137 -0.78 -3.79 2.58
CA MET A 137 0.67 -3.59 2.56
C MET A 137 1.11 -2.31 3.28
N GLN A 138 0.17 -1.50 3.77
CA GLN A 138 0.41 -0.22 4.42
C GLN A 138 1.23 0.79 3.60
N PHE A 139 1.30 0.65 2.28
CA PHE A 139 2.10 1.52 1.41
C PHE A 139 1.66 2.99 1.39
N LYS A 140 0.43 3.30 1.80
CA LYS A 140 -0.09 4.68 1.83
C LYS A 140 0.23 5.44 3.14
N HIS A 141 0.88 4.80 4.12
CA HIS A 141 1.16 5.42 5.42
C HIS A 141 2.49 6.20 5.47
N ASP A 142 3.30 6.15 4.41
CA ASP A 142 4.56 6.89 4.37
C ASP A 142 4.31 8.37 4.03
N SER A 143 4.09 9.16 5.08
CA SER A 143 3.64 10.57 5.06
C SER A 143 4.78 11.55 4.74
N SER A 144 5.52 11.31 3.65
CA SER A 144 6.54 12.27 3.16
C SER A 144 5.95 13.45 2.37
N PHE A 145 4.62 13.53 2.25
CA PHE A 145 3.94 14.53 1.44
C PHE A 145 2.80 15.18 2.22
N TYR A 146 2.73 16.50 2.14
CA TYR A 146 1.57 17.26 2.57
C TYR A 146 0.57 17.35 1.42
N SER A 147 -0.72 17.22 1.73
CA SER A 147 -1.76 17.77 0.86
C SER A 147 -1.83 19.28 1.05
N ALA A 148 -2.39 20.02 0.11
CA ALA A 148 -2.55 21.48 0.28
C ALA A 148 -3.37 21.84 1.54
N ASN A 149 -4.44 21.09 1.83
CA ASN A 149 -5.20 21.23 3.09
C ASN A 149 -4.37 20.83 4.32
N GLY A 150 -3.56 19.77 4.21
CA GLY A 150 -2.67 19.35 5.31
C GLY A 150 -1.61 20.41 5.62
N LEU A 151 -1.05 21.03 4.58
CA LEU A 151 -0.08 22.12 4.73
C LEU A 151 -0.73 23.37 5.32
N ALA A 152 -1.91 23.76 4.83
CA ALA A 152 -2.66 24.91 5.34
C ALA A 152 -2.93 24.76 6.85
N ARG A 153 -3.42 23.59 7.26
CA ARG A 153 -3.65 23.26 8.68
C ARG A 153 -2.35 23.26 9.50
N ALA A 154 -1.25 22.75 8.95
CA ALA A 154 0.04 22.72 9.66
C ALA A 154 0.61 24.13 9.88
N LEU A 155 0.38 25.06 8.94
CA LEU A 155 0.81 26.44 9.02
C LEU A 155 -0.19 27.37 9.71
N GLY A 156 -1.40 26.88 10.01
CA GLY A 156 -2.48 27.70 10.59
C GLY A 156 -3.05 28.76 9.63
N ILE A 157 -2.93 28.55 8.32
CA ILE A 157 -3.36 29.50 7.29
C ILE A 157 -4.54 28.98 6.47
N ASP A 158 -5.16 29.89 5.73
CA ASP A 158 -6.26 29.56 4.82
C ASP A 158 -5.79 28.75 3.59
N PHE A 159 -6.61 27.78 3.15
CA PHE A 159 -6.31 26.93 2.00
C PHE A 159 -6.13 27.72 0.69
N HIS A 160 -6.87 28.82 0.50
CA HIS A 160 -6.74 29.65 -0.70
C HIS A 160 -5.38 30.35 -0.76
N ALA A 161 -4.73 30.63 0.37
CA ALA A 161 -3.35 31.14 0.38
C ALA A 161 -2.38 30.12 -0.22
N VAL A 162 -2.46 28.85 0.22
CA VAL A 162 -1.66 27.75 -0.33
C VAL A 162 -1.99 27.52 -1.81
N SER A 163 -3.28 27.55 -2.19
CA SER A 163 -3.70 27.45 -3.59
C SER A 163 -3.09 28.56 -4.45
N ARG A 164 -3.02 29.79 -3.93
CA ARG A 164 -2.41 30.94 -4.61
C ARG A 164 -0.90 30.77 -4.78
N TRP A 165 -0.19 30.23 -3.79
CA TRP A 165 1.24 29.94 -3.91
C TRP A 165 1.54 28.89 -4.98
N ILE A 166 0.68 27.87 -5.09
CA ILE A 166 0.77 26.84 -6.13
C ILE A 166 0.49 27.46 -7.51
N LYS A 167 -0.60 28.22 -7.66
CA LYS A 167 -0.99 28.85 -8.94
C LYS A 167 0.04 29.85 -9.45
N ARG A 168 0.70 30.58 -8.55
CA ARG A 168 1.79 31.51 -8.87
C ARG A 168 3.14 30.83 -9.10
N GLY A 169 3.23 29.51 -8.92
CA GLY A 169 4.46 28.74 -9.13
C GLY A 169 5.51 28.87 -8.01
N HIS A 170 5.18 29.54 -6.90
CA HIS A 170 6.09 29.70 -5.76
C HIS A 170 6.28 28.39 -5.00
N LEU A 171 5.25 27.54 -4.95
CA LEU A 171 5.32 26.24 -4.29
C LEU A 171 5.30 25.11 -5.32
N LYS A 172 6.40 24.34 -5.39
CA LYS A 172 6.51 23.19 -6.29
C LYS A 172 5.68 22.02 -5.76
N VAL A 173 4.76 21.53 -6.59
CA VAL A 173 3.85 20.44 -6.23
C VAL A 173 3.80 19.38 -7.33
N LYS A 174 3.47 18.15 -6.94
CA LYS A 174 3.11 17.10 -7.89
C LYS A 174 1.63 16.78 -7.75
N LEU A 175 0.99 16.43 -8.86
CA LEU A 175 -0.39 15.98 -8.88
C LEU A 175 -0.45 14.46 -8.64
N ARG A 176 -1.37 14.02 -7.78
CA ARG A 176 -1.58 12.60 -7.46
C ARG A 176 -2.21 11.83 -8.64
N GLY A 177 -2.98 12.53 -9.46
CA GLY A 177 -3.77 12.07 -10.61
C GLY A 177 -5.04 11.33 -10.23
N THR A 178 -5.77 11.84 -9.24
CA THR A 178 -7.14 11.44 -8.94
C THR A 178 -8.10 11.94 -10.02
N ALA A 179 -9.19 11.21 -10.28
CA ALA A 179 -10.23 11.59 -11.25
C ALA A 179 -11.25 12.60 -10.69
N ARG A 180 -10.87 13.40 -9.69
CA ARG A 180 -11.76 14.35 -9.03
C ARG A 180 -12.08 15.52 -9.96
N ARG A 181 -13.35 15.92 -10.01
CA ARG A 181 -13.82 17.07 -10.77
C ARG A 181 -13.45 18.37 -10.06
N GLU A 182 -13.47 19.50 -10.77
CA GLU A 182 -13.21 20.82 -10.18
C GLU A 182 -14.16 21.14 -9.02
N GLN A 183 -15.44 20.73 -9.14
CA GLN A 183 -16.44 20.82 -8.06
C GLN A 183 -16.05 20.06 -6.77
N GLN A 184 -15.09 19.13 -6.85
CA GLN A 184 -14.55 18.37 -5.72
C GLN A 184 -13.14 18.86 -5.31
N ASN A 185 -12.84 20.13 -5.56
CA ASN A 185 -11.54 20.78 -5.35
C ASN A 185 -10.40 20.19 -6.21
N GLY A 186 -10.74 19.53 -7.31
CA GLY A 186 -9.78 19.00 -8.27
C GLY A 186 -8.86 17.92 -7.69
N ASP A 187 -7.70 17.76 -8.34
CA ASP A 187 -6.75 16.72 -7.98
C ASP A 187 -5.95 17.05 -6.69
N ILE A 188 -5.53 16.01 -5.98
CA ILE A 188 -4.79 16.14 -4.73
C ILE A 188 -3.34 16.53 -5.04
N TYR A 189 -2.92 17.69 -4.53
CA TYR A 189 -1.52 18.11 -4.51
C TYR A 189 -0.69 17.25 -3.55
N LEU A 190 0.50 16.87 -3.99
CA LEU A 190 1.55 16.22 -3.22
C LEU A 190 2.71 17.20 -3.08
N ILE A 191 2.79 17.82 -1.91
CA ILE A 191 3.79 18.83 -1.58
C ILE A 191 4.86 18.15 -0.73
N ARG A 192 6.11 18.18 -1.18
CA ARG A 192 7.21 17.58 -0.40
C ARG A 192 7.66 18.55 0.68
N GLU A 193 8.05 18.02 1.83
CA GLU A 193 8.61 18.81 2.93
C GLU A 193 9.77 19.71 2.49
N LYS A 194 10.69 19.20 1.64
CA LYS A 194 11.79 20.00 1.10
C LYS A 194 11.34 21.23 0.29
N ASP A 195 10.21 21.14 -0.37
CA ASP A 195 9.67 22.20 -1.22
C ASP A 195 8.94 23.24 -0.35
N VAL A 196 8.30 22.79 0.74
CA VAL A 196 7.77 23.68 1.81
C VAL A 196 8.92 24.43 2.49
N ARG A 197 9.97 23.74 2.92
CA ARG A 197 11.13 24.35 3.59
C ARG A 197 11.78 25.41 2.70
N ARG A 198 11.98 25.10 1.43
CA ARG A 198 12.51 26.06 0.45
C ARG A 198 11.63 27.30 0.36
N PHE A 199 10.32 27.11 0.23
CA PHE A 199 9.38 28.21 0.12
C PHE A 199 9.43 29.14 1.34
N ILE A 200 9.45 28.60 2.55
CA ILE A 200 9.52 29.38 3.80
C ILE A 200 10.82 30.20 3.87
N LEU A 201 11.95 29.62 3.45
CA LEU A 201 13.23 30.31 3.43
C LEU A 201 13.29 31.42 2.37
N GLU A 202 12.68 31.21 1.21
CA GLU A 202 12.66 32.19 0.11
C GLU A 202 11.62 33.30 0.32
N HIS A 203 10.59 33.09 1.15
CA HIS A 203 9.48 34.02 1.34
C HIS A 203 9.08 34.22 2.82
N PRO A 204 9.97 34.70 3.70
CA PRO A 204 9.73 34.78 5.14
C PRO A 204 8.62 35.77 5.57
N HIS A 205 8.20 36.70 4.70
CA HIS A 205 7.24 37.77 5.04
C HIS A 205 5.88 37.69 4.32
N ARG A 206 5.57 36.59 3.61
CA ARG A 206 4.33 36.46 2.81
C ARG A 206 3.25 35.58 3.45
N ASN A 207 3.13 35.64 4.77
CA ASN A 207 2.01 35.00 5.48
C ASN A 207 0.68 35.68 5.16
#